data_AF-A0A517V9I5-F1
#
_entry.id   AF-A0A517V9I5-F1
#
_cell.length_a   1.000
_cell.length_b   1.000
_cell.length_c   1.000
_cell.angle_alpha   90.00
_cell.angle_beta   90.00
_cell.angle_gamma   90.00
#
_symmetry.space_group_name_H-M   'P 1'
#
loop_
_entity.id
_entity.type
_entity.pdbx_description
1 polymer ?
#
loop_
_entity_poly.entity_id
_entity_poly.type
_entity_poly.pdbx_seq_one_letter_code
_entity_poly.pdbx_strand_id
1 'polypeptide(L)'
;MSPVEKFREYLASQGIRLTEEREIIVAEVFSSDEQFDADQLVERMADQGVGRRVSRSTVYRTIGWLEKAGMLRKAGRNNDRDIYQPESE
;
A
#
# COMPACT_ATOMS: atom_id res chain seq x y z
N MET A 1 -1.90 -15.96 -6.83
CA MET A 1 -0.65 -15.18 -6.91
C MET A 1 -0.57 -14.37 -5.62
N SER A 2 0.60 -14.20 -4.99
CA SER A 2 0.67 -13.36 -3.79
C SER A 2 0.44 -11.88 -4.15
N PRO A 3 -0.04 -11.03 -3.21
CA PRO A 3 -0.18 -9.60 -3.45
C PRO A 3 1.14 -8.94 -3.93
N VAL A 4 2.28 -9.37 -3.38
CA VAL A 4 3.61 -8.88 -3.78
C VAL A 4 3.92 -9.23 -5.24
N GLU A 5 3.61 -10.46 -5.68
CA GLU A 5 3.80 -10.86 -7.07
C GLU A 5 2.88 -10.10 -8.03
N LYS A 6 1.60 -9.93 -7.68
CA LYS A 6 0.63 -9.15 -8.47
C LYS A 6 1.09 -7.70 -8.63
N PHE A 7 1.60 -7.11 -7.54
CA PHE A 7 2.13 -5.76 -7.58
C PHE A 7 3.45 -5.67 -8.38
N ARG A 8 4.31 -6.70 -8.31
CA ARG A 8 5.54 -6.80 -9.10
C ARG A 8 5.23 -6.75 -10.60
N GLU A 9 4.25 -7.52 -11.06
CA GLU A 9 3.82 -7.53 -12.46
C GLU A 9 3.29 -6.17 -12.90
N TYR A 10 2.45 -5.55 -12.07
CA TYR A 10 1.96 -4.20 -12.34
C TYR A 10 3.12 -3.20 -12.46
N LEU A 11 4.03 -3.14 -11.48
CA LEU A 11 5.14 -2.19 -11.53
C LEU A 11 6.06 -2.43 -12.72
N ALA A 12 6.34 -3.70 -13.06
CA ALA A 12 7.12 -4.06 -14.23
C ALA A 12 6.48 -3.54 -15.54
N SER A 13 5.14 -3.65 -15.66
CA SER A 13 4.41 -3.09 -16.81
C SER A 13 4.54 -1.56 -16.93
N GLN A 14 4.81 -0.87 -15.82
CA GLN A 14 5.01 0.58 -15.76
C GLN A 14 6.49 0.99 -15.85
N GLY A 15 7.43 0.04 -16.02
CA GLY A 15 8.87 0.31 -16.00
C GLY A 15 9.39 0.71 -14.61
N ILE A 16 8.65 0.40 -13.55
CA ILE A 16 8.99 0.74 -12.16
C ILE A 16 9.57 -0.50 -11.49
N ARG A 17 10.69 -0.34 -10.79
CA ARG A 17 11.29 -1.41 -9.99
C ARG A 17 10.51 -1.62 -8.68
N LEU A 18 10.20 -2.87 -8.34
CA LEU A 18 9.80 -3.23 -6.98
C LEU A 18 11.02 -3.16 -6.05
N THR A 19 10.94 -2.34 -5.01
CA THR A 19 11.98 -2.19 -3.97
C THR A 19 11.54 -2.86 -2.68
N GLU A 20 12.48 -3.18 -1.80
CA GLU A 20 12.18 -3.78 -0.49
C GLU A 20 11.19 -2.91 0.32
N GLU A 21 11.34 -1.58 0.30
CA GLU A 21 10.38 -0.66 0.93
C GLU A 21 8.94 -0.84 0.41
N ARG A 22 8.78 -1.04 -0.91
CA ARG A 22 7.48 -1.27 -1.54
C ARG A 22 6.93 -2.65 -1.18
N GLU A 23 7.77 -3.67 -1.08
CA GLU A 23 7.37 -5.01 -0.64
C GLU A 23 6.85 -4.98 0.80
N ILE A 24 7.52 -4.27 1.70
CA ILE A 24 7.06 -4.08 3.09
C ILE A 24 5.70 -3.40 3.12
N ILE A 25 5.49 -2.33 2.33
CA ILE A 25 4.20 -1.64 2.26
C ILE A 25 3.10 -2.59 1.77
N VAL A 26 3.35 -3.38 0.72
CA VAL A 26 2.37 -4.32 0.18
C VAL A 26 2.04 -5.39 1.23
N ALA A 27 3.04 -5.94 1.91
CA ALA A 27 2.83 -6.92 2.96
C ALA A 27 1.95 -6.35 4.09
N GLU A 28 2.18 -5.10 4.50
CA GLU A 28 1.37 -4.47 5.55
C GLU A 28 -0.05 -4.13 5.08
N VAL A 29 -0.21 -3.63 3.85
CA VAL A 29 -1.54 -3.34 3.28
C VAL A 29 -2.43 -4.58 3.26
N PHE A 30 -1.84 -5.74 2.96
CA PHE A 30 -2.56 -7.02 2.85
C PHE A 30 -2.42 -7.89 4.11
N SER A 31 -1.93 -7.35 5.23
CA SER A 31 -1.87 -8.09 6.50
C SER A 31 -3.24 -8.15 7.20
N SER A 32 -4.19 -7.30 6.79
CA SER A 32 -5.57 -7.27 7.28
C SER A 32 -6.54 -6.74 6.20
N ASP A 33 -7.84 -7.06 6.32
CA ASP A 33 -8.90 -6.51 5.44
C ASP A 33 -9.46 -5.16 5.96
N GLU A 34 -8.79 -4.53 6.93
CA GLU A 34 -9.24 -3.28 7.53
C GLU A 34 -9.13 -2.10 6.56
N GLN A 35 -10.11 -1.18 6.62
CA GLN A 35 -10.03 0.08 5.90
C GLN A 35 -9.00 1.01 6.55
N PHE A 36 -8.27 1.76 5.73
CA PHE A 36 -7.24 2.67 6.22
C PHE A 36 -7.09 3.91 5.35
N ASP A 37 -6.64 5.01 5.97
CA ASP A 37 -6.00 6.12 5.26
C ASP A 37 -4.47 5.98 5.24
N ALA A 38 -3.80 6.78 4.41
CA ALA A 38 -2.35 6.71 4.24
C ALA A 38 -1.57 7.00 5.54
N ASP A 39 -2.09 7.85 6.43
CA ASP A 39 -1.44 8.18 7.70
C ASP A 39 -1.57 7.03 8.70
N GLN A 40 -2.74 6.39 8.75
CA GLN A 40 -2.95 5.20 9.58
C GLN A 40 -2.01 4.06 9.16
N LEU A 41 -1.76 3.88 7.86
CA LEU A 41 -0.77 2.90 7.40
C LEU A 41 0.65 3.26 7.84
N VAL A 42 1.04 4.54 7.75
CA VAL A 42 2.34 5.03 8.25
C VAL A 42 2.50 4.74 9.75
N GLU A 43 1.48 5.05 10.54
CA GLU A 43 1.48 4.83 11.99
C GLU A 43 1.60 3.35 12.33
N ARG A 44 0.78 2.49 11.72
CA ARG A 44 0.87 1.02 11.90
C ARG A 44 2.26 0.48 11.59
N MET A 45 2.84 0.89 10.47
CA MET A 45 4.20 0.48 10.09
C MET A 45 5.26 0.96 11.09
N ALA A 46 5.10 2.17 11.65
CA ALA A 46 6.01 2.71 12.64
C ALA A 46 5.93 1.94 13.97
N ASP A 47 4.72 1.63 14.43
CA ASP A 47 4.48 0.90 15.68
C ASP A 47 5.04 -0.53 15.64
N GLN A 48 4.95 -1.21 14.50
CA GLN A 48 5.54 -2.53 14.28
C GLN A 48 7.07 -2.50 14.08
N GLY A 49 7.69 -1.32 13.99
CA GLY A 49 9.12 -1.16 13.75
C GLY A 49 9.60 -1.47 12.32
N VAL A 50 8.69 -1.87 11.41
CA VAL A 50 8.97 -2.15 9.99
C VAL A 50 9.05 -0.86 9.15
N GLY A 51 8.46 0.23 9.63
CA GLY A 51 8.40 1.53 8.96
C GLY A 51 9.67 2.38 9.08
N ARG A 52 10.65 2.01 9.91
CA ARG A 52 11.86 2.84 10.15
C ARG A 52 12.68 3.13 8.88
N ARG A 53 12.57 2.27 7.86
CA ARG A 53 13.25 2.45 6.56
C ARG A 53 12.33 3.00 5.47
N VAL A 54 11.04 3.21 5.75
CA VAL A 54 10.04 3.60 4.74
C VAL A 54 9.59 5.02 5.00
N SER A 55 9.86 5.92 4.06
CA SER A 55 9.37 7.30 4.18
C SER A 55 7.85 7.40 3.96
N ARG A 56 7.19 8.38 4.59
CA ARG A 56 5.77 8.72 4.30
C ARG A 56 5.54 8.87 2.80
N SER A 57 6.40 9.61 2.11
CA SER A 57 6.27 9.80 0.66
C SER A 57 6.32 8.48 -0.13
N THR A 58 7.08 7.48 0.32
CA THR A 58 7.08 6.13 -0.28
C THR A 58 5.75 5.42 -0.05
N VAL A 59 5.17 5.52 1.15
CA VAL A 59 3.84 4.96 1.47
C VAL A 59 2.78 5.54 0.53
N TYR A 60 2.66 6.86 0.47
CA TYR A 60 1.65 7.54 -0.36
C TYR A 60 1.75 7.18 -1.85
N ARG A 61 2.98 7.17 -2.41
CA ARG A 61 3.18 6.77 -3.82
C ARG A 61 2.80 5.31 -4.05
N THR A 62 3.11 4.44 -3.09
CA THR A 62 2.82 3.01 -3.21
C THR A 62 1.32 2.74 -3.14
N ILE A 63 0.58 3.43 -2.25
CA ILE A 63 -0.89 3.40 -2.23
C ILE A 63 -1.45 3.80 -3.60
N GLY A 64 -0.97 4.89 -4.20
CA GLY A 64 -1.43 5.32 -5.52
C GLY A 64 -1.14 4.33 -6.64
N TRP A 65 -0.04 3.56 -6.56
CA TRP A 65 0.22 2.47 -7.51
C TRP A 65 -0.66 1.26 -7.26
N LEU A 66 -0.93 0.91 -6.00
CA LEU A 66 -1.82 -0.18 -5.63
C LEU A 66 -3.27 0.10 -6.08
N GLU A 67 -3.74 1.34 -5.91
CA GLU A 67 -5.04 1.78 -6.44
C GLU A 67 -5.10 1.63 -7.96
N LYS A 68 -4.09 2.13 -8.68
CA LYS A 68 -4.02 1.98 -10.16
C LYS A 68 -3.88 0.54 -10.63
N ALA A 69 -3.31 -0.33 -9.80
CA ALA A 69 -3.22 -1.76 -10.05
C ALA A 69 -4.55 -2.49 -9.80
N GLY A 70 -5.59 -1.80 -9.30
CA GLY A 70 -6.85 -2.42 -8.90
C GLY A 70 -6.74 -3.30 -7.65
N MET A 71 -5.67 -3.10 -6.87
CA MET A 71 -5.38 -3.85 -5.64
C MET A 71 -5.93 -3.16 -4.39
N LEU A 72 -6.23 -1.87 -4.49
CA LEU A 72 -6.98 -1.10 -3.51
C LEU A 72 -8.21 -0.49 -4.19
N ARG A 73 -9.34 -0.46 -3.48
CA ARG A 73 -10.46 0.41 -3.82
C ARG A 73 -10.55 1.59 -2.88
N LYS A 74 -11.11 2.68 -3.39
CA LYS A 74 -11.49 3.83 -2.58
C LYS A 74 -12.85 3.58 -1.95
N ALA A 75 -12.88 3.38 -0.63
CA ALA A 75 -14.09 3.10 0.14
C ALA A 75 -14.85 4.38 0.54
N GLY A 76 -14.16 5.52 0.55
CA GLY A 76 -14.77 6.80 0.89
C GLY A 76 -13.73 7.89 1.12
N ARG A 77 -14.17 8.97 1.77
CA ARG A 77 -13.32 10.08 2.20
C ARG A 77 -13.76 10.56 3.58
N ASN A 78 -12.81 10.83 4.46
CA ASN A 78 -13.03 11.37 5.80
C ASN A 78 -11.99 12.46 6.09
N ASN A 79 -12.40 13.65 6.56
CA ASN A 79 -11.50 14.78 6.85
C ASN A 79 -10.48 15.06 5.73
N ASP A 80 -10.94 15.12 4.48
CA ASP A 80 -10.13 15.28 3.26
C ASP A 80 -9.11 14.17 2.97
N ARG A 81 -9.17 13.04 3.69
CA ARG A 81 -8.33 11.86 3.47
C ARG A 81 -9.13 10.77 2.79
N ASP A 82 -8.51 10.16 1.79
CA ASP A 82 -9.09 9.03 1.09
C ASP A 82 -8.94 7.77 1.94
N ILE A 83 -10.05 7.03 2.06
CA ILE A 83 -10.09 5.74 2.76
C ILE A 83 -9.99 4.63 1.73
N TYR A 84 -9.03 3.73 1.93
CA TYR A 84 -8.72 2.61 1.06
C TYR A 84 -9.13 1.30 1.72
N GLN A 85 -9.50 0.33 0.88
CA GLN A 85 -9.74 -1.05 1.29
C GLN A 85 -8.96 -1.99 0.38
N PRO A 86 -8.21 -2.97 0.93
CA PRO A 86 -7.63 -4.06 0.15
C PRO A 86 -8.71 -4.82 -0.62
N GLU A 87 -8.46 -5.08 -1.90
CA GLU A 87 -9.26 -6.02 -2.68
C GLU A 87 -8.69 -7.41 -2.44
N SER A 88 -9.27 -8.12 -1.47
CA SER A 88 -8.99 -9.52 -1.18
C SER A 88 -9.59 -10.36 -2.32
N GLU A 89 -8.74 -11.08 -3.07
CA GLU A 89 -9.20 -12.01 -4.12
C GLU A 89 -10.10 -13.11 -3.57
#